data_AF-M0ETC6-F1
#
_entry.id   AF-M0ETC6-F1
#
_cell.length_a   1.000
_cell.length_b   1.000
_cell.length_c   1.000
_cell.angle_alpha   90.00
_cell.angle_beta   90.00
_cell.angle_gamma   90.00
#
_symmetry.space_group_name_H-M   'P 1'
#
loop_
_entity.id
_entity.type
_entity.pdbx_description
1 polymer ?
#
loop_
_entity_poly.entity_id
_entity_poly.type
_entity_poly.pdbx_seq_one_letter_code
_entity_poly.pdbx_strand_id
1 'polypeptide(L)' 'MSTENAATFDCPECDVSAPSTSVPYDSLGYVVCPVCGYAATPDPERSPSADGSPSTGD' A
#
# COMPACT_ATOMS: atom_id res chain seq x y z
N MET A 1 2.55 28.72 14.94
CA MET A 1 2.92 27.33 14.63
C MET A 1 1.91 26.85 13.61
N SER A 2 2.34 26.65 12.37
CA SER A 2 1.45 26.25 11.28
C SER A 2 1.09 24.80 11.50
N THR A 3 -0.17 24.55 11.88
CA THR A 3 -0.71 23.23 12.17
C THR A 3 -0.37 22.31 11.02
N GLU A 4 0.51 21.34 11.30
CA GLU A 4 0.88 20.29 10.37
C GLU A 4 -0.39 19.75 9.72
N ASN A 5 -0.44 19.82 8.38
CA ASN A 5 -1.48 19.22 7.58
C ASN A 5 -1.39 17.72 7.84
N ALA A 6 -2.10 17.25 8.87
CA ALA A 6 -2.12 15.86 9.25
C ALA A 6 -2.74 15.11 8.08
N ALA A 7 -1.89 14.53 7.24
CA ALA A 7 -2.31 13.61 6.21
C ALA A 7 -3.20 12.58 6.90
N THR A 8 -4.46 12.53 6.48
CA THR A 8 -5.43 11.55 6.96
C THR A 8 -5.41 10.44 5.94
N PHE A 9 -5.18 9.22 6.39
CA PHE A 9 -5.30 8.03 5.56
C PHE A 9 -6.78 7.68 5.44
N ASP A 10 -7.21 7.38 4.21
CA ASP A 10 -8.55 6.93 3.91
C ASP A 10 -8.48 5.54 3.26
N CYS A 11 -9.21 4.58 3.82
CA CYS A 11 -9.14 3.18 3.40
C CYS A 11 -10.23 2.88 2.36
N PRO A 12 -9.89 2.47 1.13
CA PRO A 12 -10.86 2.20 0.08
C PRO A 12 -11.69 0.91 0.30
N GLU A 13 -11.25 0.03 1.19
CA GLU A 13 -11.94 -1.25 1.48
C GLU A 13 -13.08 -1.10 2.49
N CYS A 14 -12.86 -0.33 3.55
CA CYS A 14 -13.81 -0.18 4.66
C CYS A 14 -14.26 1.26 4.91
N ASP A 15 -13.87 2.19 4.04
CA ASP A 15 -14.23 3.63 4.08
C ASP A 15 -13.90 4.28 5.44
N VAL A 16 -12.81 3.81 6.09
CA VAL A 16 -12.35 4.37 7.36
C VAL A 16 -11.28 5.42 7.12
N SER A 17 -11.43 6.55 7.80
CA SER A 17 -10.44 7.62 7.85
C SER A 17 -9.71 7.63 9.19
N ALA A 18 -8.38 7.60 9.15
CA ALA A 18 -7.52 7.60 10.34
C ALA A 18 -6.33 8.56 10.16
N PRO A 19 -5.86 9.24 11.22
CA PRO A 19 -4.68 10.11 11.12
C PRO A 19 -3.42 9.26 10.87
N SER A 20 -2.52 9.71 9.97
CA SER A 20 -1.30 8.96 9.63
C SER A 20 -0.38 8.65 10.83
N THR A 21 -0.54 9.35 11.96
CA THR A 21 0.18 9.04 13.22
C THR A 21 -0.35 7.79 13.94
N SER A 22 -1.58 7.36 13.64
CA SER A 22 -2.21 6.14 14.17
C SER A 22 -2.22 4.98 13.18
N VAL A 23 -1.82 5.21 11.92
CA VAL A 23 -1.81 4.17 10.89
C VAL A 23 -0.48 3.41 10.99
N PRO A 24 -0.50 2.08 11.22
CA PRO A 24 0.72 1.28 11.22
C PRO A 24 1.31 1.19 9.81
N TYR A 25 2.64 1.09 9.75
CA TYR A 25 3.37 0.79 8.52
C TYR A 25 3.88 -0.66 8.58
N ASP A 26 3.83 -1.36 7.46
CA ASP A 26 4.46 -2.67 7.33
C ASP A 26 6.00 -2.55 7.34
N SER A 27 6.69 -3.69 7.47
CA SER A 27 8.15 -3.82 7.37
C SER A 27 8.75 -3.17 6.11
N LEU A 28 7.98 -3.08 5.03
CA LEU A 28 8.39 -2.43 3.78
C LEU A 28 8.16 -0.91 3.76
N GLY A 29 7.54 -0.35 4.80
CA GLY A 29 7.19 1.08 4.88
C GLY A 29 5.89 1.46 4.17
N TYR A 30 5.04 0.49 3.82
CA TYR A 30 3.70 0.74 3.27
C TYR A 30 2.66 0.93 4.36
N VAL A 31 1.69 1.81 4.12
CA VAL A 31 0.61 2.08 5.06
C VAL A 31 -0.34 0.88 5.14
N VAL A 32 -0.76 0.52 6.36
CA VAL A 32 -1.68 -0.59 6.62
C VAL A 32 -2.89 -0.08 7.41
N CYS A 33 -4.09 -0.36 6.90
CA CYS A 33 -5.33 0.02 7.57
C CYS A 33 -5.44 -0.68 8.93
N PRO A 34 -5.61 0.05 10.05
CA PRO A 34 -5.68 -0.55 11.38
C PRO A 34 -7.00 -1.29 11.65
N VAL A 35 -8.01 -1.13 10.78
CA VAL A 35 -9.34 -1.74 10.97
C VAL A 35 -9.46 -3.05 10.22
N CYS A 36 -9.28 -3.03 8.90
CA CYS A 36 -9.43 -4.22 8.05
C CYS A 36 -8.08 -4.90 7.70
N GLY A 37 -6.94 -4.25 7.96
CA GLY A 37 -5.62 -4.76 7.60
C GLY A 37 -5.23 -4.53 6.13
N TYR A 38 -5.99 -3.75 5.36
CA TYR A 38 -5.66 -3.42 3.97
C TYR A 38 -4.32 -2.69 3.89
N ALA A 39 -3.33 -3.29 3.22
CA ALA A 39 -2.07 -2.64 2.90
C ALA A 39 -2.19 -1.96 1.53
N ALA A 40 -1.86 -0.67 1.46
CA ALA A 40 -1.77 0.05 0.19
C ALA A 40 -0.48 -0.33 -0.57
N THR A 41 -0.24 -1.63 -0.74
CA THR A 41 0.85 -2.13 -1.57
C THR A 41 0.51 -1.82 -3.02
N PRO A 42 1.44 -1.25 -3.81
CA PRO A 42 1.29 -1.23 -5.25
C PRO A 42 1.16 -2.69 -5.69
N ASP A 43 0.01 -3.02 -6.26
CA ASP A 43 -0.35 -4.39 -6.61
C ASP A 43 0.79 -5.06 -7.42
N PRO A 44 1.36 -6.19 -6.95
CA PRO A 44 2.39 -6.90 -7.71
C PRO A 44 1.84 -7.48 -9.03
N GLU A 45 0.52 -7.54 -9.22
CA GLU A 45 -0.16 -7.95 -10.47
C GLU A 45 -0.14 -6.86 -11.55
N ARG A 46 0.60 -5.76 -11.32
CA ARG A 46 1.13 -4.94 -12.42
C ARG A 46 2.65 -4.95 -12.48
N SER A 47 3.25 -6.10 -12.19
CA SER A 47 4.30 -6.56 -13.08
C SER A 47 3.61 -6.84 -14.42
N PRO A 48 3.77 -6.03 -15.49
CA PRO A 48 3.44 -6.56 -16.81
C PRO A 48 4.24 -7.85 -16.87
N SER A 49 3.49 -8.93 -17.05
CA SER A 49 3.93 -10.30 -17.05
C SER A 49 5.44 -10.42 -17.22
N ALA A 50 6.07 -11.18 -16.33
CA ALA A 50 7.16 -12.05 -16.74
C ALA A 50 6.61 -13.04 -17.80
N ASP A 51 6.10 -12.52 -18.91
CA ASP A 51 5.86 -13.19 -20.18
C ASP A 51 7.14 -12.94 -20.96
N GLY A 52 8.05 -13.87 -20.76
CA GLY A 52 9.42 -13.83 -21.23
C GLY A 52 10.10 -15.12 -20.82
N SER A 53 9.46 -16.23 -21.16
CA SER A 53 9.96 -17.59 -21.08
C SER A 53 11.48 -17.65 -21.35
N PRO A 54 12.29 -18.35 -20.54
CA PRO A 54 13.67 -18.61 -20.91
C PRO A 54 13.66 -19.62 -22.08
N SER A 55 13.69 -19.12 -23.32
CA SER A 55 13.99 -19.95 -24.48
C SER A 55 15.48 -20.29 -24.45
N THR A 56 15.82 -21.35 -23.73
CA THR A 56 16.99 -22.17 -24.05
C THR A 56 16.57 -23.12 -25.17
N GLY A 57 17.23 -23.04 -26.31
CA GLY A 57 16.96 -23.91 -27.46
C GLY A 57 17.87 -23.65 -28.65
N ASP A 58 18.99 -24.41 -28.66
CA ASP A 58 19.90 -24.80 -29.75
C ASP A 58 20.46 -23.73 -30.71
#